data_AF-A0A6P0SY52-F1
#
_entry.id   AF-A0A6P0SY52-F1
#
_cell.length_a   1.000
_cell.length_b   1.000
_cell.length_c   1.000
_cell.angle_alpha   90.00
_cell.angle_beta   90.00
_cell.angle_gamma   90.00
#
_symmetry.space_group_name_H-M   'P 1'
#
loop_
_entity.id
_entity.type
_entity.pdbx_description
1 polymer ?
#
loop_
_entity_poly.entity_id
_entity_poly.type
_entity_poly.pdbx_seq_one_letter_code
_entity_poly.pdbx_strand_id
1 'polypeptide(L)'
;MITSTATITRNPTIPPLENGDQLTLAEFERRYSAMADLKKAELIEGIVYMASPVRAKKHGKPHSRIMTWLGTYEASRPGVETLDNTTVRLNDDNEVQPDALLRIEQDGQSIITEDDYVEGAPELIVEIAASSVSIDLHKKLNVYRRNG
;
A
#
# COMPACT_ATOMS: atom_id res chain seq x y z
N MET A 1 -39.08 5.76 5.15
CA MET A 1 -37.67 5.33 5.22
C MET A 1 -37.33 4.69 3.90
N ILE A 2 -36.58 5.38 3.04
CA ILE A 2 -36.16 4.84 1.74
C ILE A 2 -34.64 4.95 1.72
N THR A 3 -33.98 3.80 1.75
CA THR A 3 -32.52 3.67 1.72
C THR A 3 -32.05 3.96 0.30
N SER A 4 -31.33 5.06 0.11
CA SER A 4 -30.69 5.41 -1.17
C SER A 4 -29.39 4.60 -1.30
N THR A 5 -29.42 3.49 -2.03
CA THR A 5 -28.22 2.83 -2.54
C THR A 5 -27.64 3.70 -3.64
N ALA A 6 -26.55 4.41 -3.35
CA ALA A 6 -25.76 5.10 -4.36
C ALA A 6 -25.17 4.06 -5.33
N THR A 7 -25.66 4.06 -6.57
CA THR A 7 -25.09 3.28 -7.66
C THR A 7 -23.81 3.98 -8.11
N ILE A 8 -22.65 3.42 -7.74
CA ILE A 8 -21.36 3.96 -8.16
C ILE A 8 -21.19 3.68 -9.66
N THR A 9 -21.14 4.75 -10.45
CA THR A 9 -20.95 4.71 -11.90
C THR A 9 -19.53 4.27 -12.26
N ARG A 10 -19.39 3.05 -12.77
CA ARG A 10 -18.21 2.62 -13.53
C ARG A 10 -18.07 3.51 -14.76
N ASN A 11 -16.92 4.16 -14.95
CA ASN A 11 -16.65 4.96 -16.14
C ASN A 11 -16.25 4.00 -17.29
N PRO A 12 -17.10 3.76 -18.31
CA PRO A 12 -16.93 2.64 -19.24
C PRO A 12 -15.76 2.79 -20.24
N THR A 13 -15.05 3.91 -20.22
CA THR A 13 -13.92 4.21 -21.12
C THR A 13 -12.54 3.95 -20.54
N ILE A 14 -12.43 3.69 -19.22
CA ILE A 14 -11.15 3.39 -18.56
C ILE A 14 -11.08 1.88 -18.34
N PRO A 15 -10.12 1.16 -18.95
CA PRO A 15 -9.94 -0.27 -18.69
C PRO A 15 -9.68 -0.49 -17.19
N PRO A 16 -10.26 -1.52 -16.56
CA PRO A 16 -9.92 -1.88 -15.19
C PRO A 16 -8.46 -2.33 -15.09
N LEU A 17 -7.91 -2.29 -13.89
CA LEU A 17 -6.65 -2.94 -13.57
C LEU A 17 -6.80 -4.47 -13.61
N GLU A 18 -5.92 -5.13 -14.33
CA GLU A 18 -5.78 -6.59 -14.31
C GLU A 18 -4.43 -7.01 -13.74
N ASN A 19 -4.40 -8.13 -13.01
CA ASN A 19 -3.17 -8.64 -12.43
C ASN A 19 -2.18 -9.04 -13.54
N GLY A 20 -1.00 -8.42 -13.55
CA GLY A 20 0.04 -8.63 -14.56
C GLY A 20 0.08 -7.57 -15.66
N ASP A 21 -0.84 -6.60 -15.67
CA ASP A 21 -0.75 -5.43 -16.53
C ASP A 21 0.60 -4.73 -16.35
N GLN A 22 1.19 -4.27 -17.45
CA GLN A 22 2.42 -3.49 -17.43
C GLN A 22 2.07 -2.03 -17.69
N LEU A 23 2.17 -1.19 -16.67
CA LEU A 23 1.71 0.20 -16.69
C LEU A 23 2.78 1.13 -16.15
N THR A 24 2.77 2.37 -16.63
CA THR A 24 3.43 3.47 -15.92
C THR A 24 2.63 3.83 -14.67
N LEU A 25 3.28 4.46 -13.69
CA LEU A 25 2.61 4.94 -12.48
C LEU A 25 1.38 5.80 -12.78
N ALA A 26 1.50 6.76 -13.69
CA ALA A 26 0.40 7.65 -14.06
C ALA A 26 -0.83 6.90 -14.64
N GLU A 27 -0.63 5.87 -15.46
CA GLU A 27 -1.75 5.08 -15.99
C GLU A 27 -2.32 4.12 -14.93
N PHE A 28 -1.46 3.58 -14.05
CA PHE A 28 -1.90 2.80 -12.90
C PHE A 28 -2.83 3.62 -12.00
N GLU A 29 -2.41 4.80 -11.54
CA GLU A 29 -3.21 5.68 -10.66
C GLU A 29 -4.52 6.11 -11.33
N ARG A 30 -4.47 6.45 -12.62
CA ARG A 30 -5.67 6.81 -13.40
C ARG A 30 -6.68 5.66 -13.45
N ARG A 31 -6.24 4.42 -13.64
CA ARG A 31 -7.14 3.25 -13.63
C ARG A 31 -7.59 2.91 -12.22
N TYR A 32 -6.69 3.00 -11.24
CA TYR A 32 -6.99 2.66 -9.86
C TYR A 32 -8.06 3.58 -9.27
N SER A 33 -7.91 4.90 -9.45
CA SER A 33 -8.90 5.91 -9.02
C SER A 33 -10.29 5.73 -9.66
N ALA A 34 -10.36 5.08 -10.83
CA ALA A 34 -11.63 4.75 -11.49
C ALA A 34 -12.30 3.46 -10.95
N MET A 35 -11.61 2.69 -10.09
CA MET A 35 -12.08 1.43 -9.52
C MET A 35 -12.48 1.58 -8.04
N ALA A 36 -13.58 2.30 -7.77
CA ALA A 36 -14.04 2.57 -6.41
C ALA A 36 -14.31 1.33 -5.53
N ASP A 37 -14.61 0.17 -6.13
CA ASP A 37 -14.86 -1.09 -5.38
C ASP A 37 -13.58 -1.90 -5.10
N LEU A 38 -12.44 -1.51 -5.69
CA LEU A 38 -11.18 -2.21 -5.52
C LEU A 38 -10.56 -1.84 -4.18
N LYS A 39 -10.25 -2.85 -3.38
CA LYS A 39 -9.75 -2.64 -2.01
C LYS A 39 -8.26 -2.32 -1.94
N LYS A 40 -7.46 -2.95 -2.80
CA LYS A 40 -6.00 -2.87 -2.79
C LYS A 40 -5.43 -3.37 -4.11
N ALA A 41 -4.57 -2.56 -4.71
CA ALA A 41 -3.67 -2.93 -5.80
C ALA A 41 -2.31 -2.25 -5.58
N GLU A 42 -1.27 -2.84 -6.12
CA GLU A 42 0.10 -2.32 -6.07
C GLU A 42 0.70 -2.34 -7.48
N LEU A 43 1.54 -1.35 -7.77
CA LEU A 43 2.41 -1.32 -8.94
C LEU A 43 3.84 -1.64 -8.47
N ILE A 44 4.41 -2.74 -8.96
CA ILE A 44 5.74 -3.20 -8.53
C ILE A 44 6.56 -3.48 -9.80
N GLU A 45 7.63 -2.70 -10.00
CA GLU A 45 8.44 -2.71 -11.23
C GLU A 45 7.56 -2.56 -12.49
N GLY A 46 6.61 -1.63 -12.45
CA GLY A 46 5.66 -1.38 -13.55
C GLY A 46 4.65 -2.51 -13.77
N ILE A 47 4.58 -3.53 -12.91
CA ILE A 47 3.61 -4.64 -13.01
C ILE A 47 2.52 -4.49 -11.95
N VAL A 48 1.27 -4.57 -12.38
CA VAL A 48 0.10 -4.51 -11.51
C VAL A 48 -0.09 -5.82 -10.75
N TYR A 49 -0.26 -5.71 -9.44
CA TYR A 49 -0.59 -6.81 -8.55
C TYR A 49 -1.91 -6.55 -7.83
N MET A 50 -2.84 -7.52 -7.95
CA MET A 50 -4.15 -7.43 -7.31
C MET A 50 -4.14 -8.18 -5.98
N ALA A 51 -4.67 -7.56 -4.92
CA ALA A 51 -4.65 -8.16 -3.60
C ALA A 51 -5.53 -9.42 -3.51
N SER A 52 -5.04 -10.42 -2.78
CA SER A 52 -5.80 -11.62 -2.42
C SER A 52 -6.47 -11.47 -1.05
N PRO A 53 -7.59 -12.17 -0.77
CA PRO A 53 -8.23 -12.14 0.53
C PRO A 53 -7.30 -12.57 1.68
N VAL A 54 -7.24 -11.74 2.74
CA VAL A 54 -6.44 -12.01 3.94
C VAL A 54 -7.12 -13.01 4.87
N ARG A 55 -6.34 -13.93 5.45
CA ARG A 55 -6.83 -14.98 6.35
C ARG A 55 -6.60 -14.62 7.81
N ALA A 56 -7.60 -14.82 8.66
CA ALA A 56 -7.54 -14.42 10.08
C ALA A 56 -6.30 -14.93 10.84
N LYS A 57 -5.98 -16.22 10.76
CA LYS A 57 -4.83 -16.79 11.51
C LYS A 57 -3.48 -16.55 10.84
N LYS A 58 -3.45 -16.55 9.50
CA LYS A 58 -2.21 -16.49 8.73
C LYS A 58 -1.74 -15.06 8.48
N HIS A 59 -2.66 -14.10 8.41
CA HIS A 59 -2.36 -12.70 8.15
C HIS A 59 -2.90 -11.79 9.26
N GLY A 60 -4.22 -11.80 9.51
CA GLY A 60 -4.83 -10.84 10.43
C GLY A 60 -4.27 -10.85 11.86
N LYS A 61 -4.01 -12.04 12.44
CA LYS A 61 -3.46 -12.15 13.78
C LYS A 61 -1.99 -11.67 13.85
N PRO A 62 -1.07 -12.11 12.97
CA PRO A 62 0.27 -11.52 12.90
C PRO A 62 0.25 -10.01 12.66
N HIS A 63 -0.53 -9.53 11.68
CA HIS A 63 -0.70 -8.13 11.37
C HIS A 63 -1.09 -7.33 12.62
N SER A 64 -2.14 -7.76 13.34
CA SER A 64 -2.59 -7.07 14.57
C SER A 64 -1.49 -6.94 15.64
N ARG A 65 -0.58 -7.91 15.73
CA ARG A 65 0.54 -7.87 16.68
C ARG A 65 1.60 -6.87 16.26
N ILE A 66 1.91 -6.79 14.97
CA ILE A 66 2.82 -5.78 14.42
C ILE A 66 2.26 -4.37 14.67
N MET A 67 1.00 -4.14 14.33
CA MET A 67 0.37 -2.83 14.57
C MET A 67 0.35 -2.44 16.04
N THR A 68 0.07 -3.40 16.94
CA THR A 68 0.15 -3.15 18.39
C THR A 68 1.57 -2.76 18.82
N TRP A 69 2.58 -3.45 18.30
CA TRP A 69 3.98 -3.17 18.63
C TRP A 69 4.42 -1.80 18.12
N LEU A 70 4.14 -1.48 16.86
CA LEU A 70 4.49 -0.19 16.25
C LEU A 70 3.74 0.98 16.92
N GLY A 71 2.43 0.85 17.14
CA GLY A 71 1.65 1.88 17.85
C GLY A 71 2.13 2.10 19.29
N THR A 72 2.59 1.06 19.98
CA THR A 72 3.23 1.22 21.31
C THR A 72 4.56 1.95 21.21
N TYR A 73 5.33 1.68 20.16
CA TYR A 73 6.60 2.37 19.92
C TYR A 73 6.38 3.86 19.63
N GLU A 74 5.49 4.20 18.70
CA GLU A 74 5.06 5.58 18.39
C GLU A 74 4.61 6.33 19.65
N ALA A 75 3.73 5.71 20.47
CA ALA A 75 3.26 6.33 21.71
C ALA A 75 4.40 6.68 22.70
N SER A 76 5.55 6.01 22.58
CA SER A 76 6.74 6.26 23.41
C SER A 76 7.79 7.16 22.74
N ARG A 77 7.59 7.56 21.48
CA ARG A 77 8.56 8.27 20.64
C ARG A 77 7.88 9.39 19.83
N PRO A 78 7.79 10.61 20.37
CA PRO A 78 7.29 11.76 19.61
C PRO A 78 8.09 12.00 18.32
N GLY A 79 7.42 12.43 17.25
CA GLY A 79 8.04 12.66 15.93
C GLY A 79 8.10 11.40 15.05
N VAL A 80 7.55 10.28 15.52
CA VAL A 80 7.41 9.03 14.77
C VAL A 80 5.93 8.79 14.51
N GLU A 81 5.61 8.27 13.34
CA GLU A 81 4.25 7.97 12.89
C GLU A 81 4.15 6.53 12.39
N THR A 82 3.13 5.79 12.82
CA THR A 82 2.81 4.45 12.32
C THR A 82 1.63 4.54 11.35
N LEU A 83 1.77 3.99 10.15
CA LEU A 83 0.67 3.89 9.18
C LEU A 83 0.37 2.43 8.82
N ASP A 84 -0.91 2.16 8.54
CA ASP A 84 -1.44 0.84 8.22
C ASP A 84 -2.08 0.84 6.83
N ASN A 85 -1.67 -0.09 5.95
CA ASN A 85 -2.19 -0.25 4.59
C ASN A 85 -2.22 1.05 3.74
N THR A 86 -1.30 1.98 4.00
CA THR A 86 -1.18 3.25 3.28
C THR A 86 -0.50 3.06 1.93
N THR A 87 -0.91 3.83 0.92
CA THR A 87 -0.21 3.93 -0.38
C THR A 87 1.12 4.68 -0.20
N VAL A 88 2.19 4.06 -0.71
CA VAL A 88 3.56 4.59 -0.71
C VAL A 88 4.08 4.63 -2.14
N ARG A 89 4.36 5.83 -2.64
CA ARG A 89 5.04 6.08 -3.92
C ARG A 89 6.55 6.05 -3.67
N LEU A 90 7.20 4.96 -4.05
CA LEU A 90 8.64 4.79 -3.83
C LEU A 90 9.46 5.41 -4.96
N ASN A 91 8.99 5.27 -6.21
CA ASN A 91 9.56 5.87 -7.42
C ASN A 91 8.59 5.71 -8.61
N ASP A 92 9.00 6.15 -9.79
CA ASP A 92 8.19 6.16 -11.02
C ASP A 92 7.63 4.80 -11.47
N ASP A 93 8.18 3.70 -10.95
CA ASP A 93 7.78 2.32 -11.31
C ASP A 93 7.14 1.56 -10.14
N ASN A 94 7.05 2.18 -8.95
CA ASN A 94 6.70 1.49 -7.71
C ASN A 94 5.75 2.31 -6.83
N GLU A 95 4.50 1.86 -6.77
CA GLU A 95 3.50 2.27 -5.79
C GLU A 95 3.04 1.04 -5.01
N VAL A 96 3.38 0.98 -3.73
CA VAL A 96 3.12 -0.17 -2.86
C VAL A 96 2.15 0.20 -1.75
N GLN A 97 1.56 -0.80 -1.12
CA GLN A 97 0.73 -0.69 0.07
C GLN A 97 1.22 -1.72 1.09
N PRO A 98 2.27 -1.43 1.86
CA PRO A 98 2.81 -2.36 2.84
C PRO A 98 1.79 -2.68 3.93
N ASP A 99 1.92 -3.85 4.55
CA ASP A 99 1.03 -4.23 5.66
C ASP A 99 1.20 -3.32 6.89
N ALA A 100 2.41 -2.83 7.15
CA ALA A 100 2.63 -1.77 8.12
C ALA A 100 3.88 -0.98 7.77
N LEU A 101 3.90 0.29 8.14
CA LEU A 101 5.10 1.12 8.05
C LEU A 101 5.25 2.02 9.27
N LEU A 102 6.48 2.45 9.51
CA LEU A 102 6.81 3.48 10.49
C LEU A 102 7.70 4.50 9.81
N ARG A 103 7.37 5.77 10.06
CA ARG A 103 8.09 6.89 9.47
C ARG A 103 8.43 7.98 10.48
N ILE A 104 9.45 8.78 10.20
CA ILE A 104 9.80 9.97 10.98
C ILE A 104 9.11 11.19 10.35
N GLU A 105 8.28 11.87 11.12
CA GLU A 105 7.40 12.96 10.63
C GLU A 105 8.19 14.12 10.01
N GLN A 106 9.33 14.48 10.62
CA GLN A 106 10.18 15.61 10.22
C GLN A 106 11.62 15.15 10.00
N ASP A 107 12.24 15.60 8.90
CA ASP A 107 13.62 15.25 8.50
C ASP A 107 13.85 13.73 8.30
N GLY A 108 12.76 12.97 8.13
CA GLY A 108 12.79 11.56 7.75
C GLY A 108 13.07 11.34 6.26
N GLN A 109 13.03 10.08 5.85
CA GLN A 109 13.29 9.64 4.47
C GLN A 109 12.07 9.77 3.54
N SER A 110 10.88 9.95 4.11
CA SER A 110 9.63 10.15 3.37
C SER A 110 8.87 11.40 3.84
N ILE A 111 7.91 11.81 3.01
CA ILE A 111 6.99 12.92 3.28
C ILE A 111 5.55 12.46 3.07
N ILE A 112 4.60 13.23 3.62
CA ILE A 112 3.20 13.17 3.21
C ILE A 112 2.96 14.25 2.15
N THR A 113 2.48 13.86 0.98
CA THR A 113 2.18 14.76 -0.14
C THR A 113 0.87 15.50 0.07
N GLU A 114 0.61 16.53 -0.74
CA GLU A 114 -0.64 17.32 -0.66
C GLU A 114 -1.91 16.49 -0.89
N ASP A 115 -1.80 15.39 -1.65
CA ASP A 115 -2.87 14.42 -1.90
C ASP A 115 -2.92 13.27 -0.87
N ASP A 116 -2.25 13.44 0.28
CA ASP A 116 -2.32 12.56 1.46
C ASP A 116 -1.70 11.16 1.26
N TYR A 117 -0.70 11.05 0.38
CA TYR A 117 0.08 9.83 0.18
C TYR A 117 1.49 9.94 0.75
N VAL A 118 2.10 8.79 1.06
CA VAL A 118 3.52 8.76 1.43
C VAL A 118 4.36 8.76 0.15
N GLU A 119 5.29 9.69 0.04
CA GLU A 119 6.31 9.72 -1.02
C GLU A 119 7.70 9.53 -0.43
N GLY A 120 8.49 8.63 -1.03
CA GLY A 120 9.80 8.21 -0.54
C GLY A 120 9.76 6.98 0.36
N ALA A 121 10.93 6.46 0.72
CA ALA A 121 11.06 5.27 1.57
C ALA A 121 10.81 5.62 3.05
N PRO A 122 9.87 4.96 3.75
CA PRO A 122 9.76 5.05 5.21
C PRO A 122 10.94 4.36 5.91
N GLU A 123 11.24 4.78 7.15
CA GLU A 123 12.32 4.19 7.97
C GLU A 123 12.13 2.69 8.28
N LEU A 124 10.88 2.21 8.24
CA LEU A 124 10.57 0.79 8.37
C LEU A 124 9.33 0.41 7.56
N ILE A 125 9.45 -0.68 6.80
CA ILE A 125 8.33 -1.39 6.17
C ILE A 125 8.26 -2.81 6.74
N VAL A 126 7.05 -3.29 7.00
CA VAL A 126 6.76 -4.66 7.43
C VAL A 126 5.74 -5.30 6.50
N GLU A 127 6.00 -6.54 6.09
CA GLU A 127 5.10 -7.37 5.28
C GLU A 127 4.78 -8.68 6.01
N ILE A 128 3.51 -9.07 6.04
CA ILE A 128 3.02 -10.35 6.56
C ILE A 128 2.92 -11.35 5.40
N ALA A 129 4.08 -11.91 5.05
CA ALA A 129 4.26 -12.79 3.90
C ALA A 129 3.67 -14.21 4.08
N ALA A 130 2.39 -14.36 4.43
CA ALA A 130 1.77 -15.68 4.62
C ALA A 130 1.09 -16.25 3.36
N SER A 131 0.67 -15.38 2.44
CA SER A 131 0.03 -15.74 1.16
C SER A 131 0.71 -15.11 -0.06
N SER A 132 1.75 -14.30 0.16
CA SER A 132 2.43 -13.46 -0.81
C SER A 132 3.95 -13.66 -0.80
N VAL A 133 4.45 -14.73 -0.16
CA VAL A 133 5.88 -15.06 0.00
C VAL A 133 6.69 -14.83 -1.27
N SER A 134 6.21 -15.31 -2.42
CA SER A 134 6.91 -15.24 -3.69
C SER A 134 7.07 -13.82 -4.24
N ILE A 135 6.21 -12.89 -3.82
CA ILE A 135 6.27 -11.47 -4.20
C ILE A 135 7.07 -10.72 -3.13
N ASP A 136 6.71 -10.90 -1.86
CA ASP A 136 7.26 -10.13 -0.74
C ASP A 136 8.76 -10.40 -0.53
N LEU A 137 9.18 -11.67 -0.49
CA LEU A 137 10.58 -12.04 -0.24
C LEU A 137 11.49 -11.87 -1.47
N HIS A 138 10.94 -11.46 -2.61
CA HIS A 138 11.69 -11.32 -3.86
C HIS A 138 11.52 -9.92 -4.45
N LYS A 139 10.41 -9.67 -5.14
CA LYS A 139 10.22 -8.41 -5.88
C LYS A 139 10.15 -7.23 -4.93
N LYS A 140 9.25 -7.26 -3.94
CA LYS A 140 9.08 -6.15 -2.99
C LYS A 140 10.33 -5.95 -2.14
N LEU A 141 10.93 -7.02 -1.62
CA LEU A 141 12.20 -6.92 -0.89
C LEU A 141 13.32 -6.24 -1.70
N ASN A 142 13.45 -6.56 -2.99
CA ASN A 142 14.44 -5.91 -3.86
C ASN A 142 14.08 -4.46 -4.17
N VAL A 143 12.79 -4.14 -4.35
CA VAL A 143 12.31 -2.76 -4.49
C VAL A 143 12.66 -1.96 -3.25
N TYR A 144 12.32 -2.44 -2.05
CA TYR A 144 12.61 -1.76 -0.79
C TYR A 144 14.11 -1.50 -0.65
N ARG A 145 14.95 -2.53 -0.75
CA ARG A 145 16.42 -2.41 -0.65
C ARG A 145 17.06 -1.37 -1.57
N ARG A 146 16.47 -1.09 -2.74
CA ARG A 146 17.00 -0.10 -3.68
C ARG A 146 16.56 1.33 -3.37
N ASN A 147 15.44 1.49 -2.67
CA ASN A 147 14.88 2.80 -2.34
C ASN A 147 15.29 3.30 -0.95
N GLY A 148 15.72 2.41 -0.04
CA GLY A 148 16.20 2.77 1.30
C GLY A 148 15.73 1.80 2.36
#